data_AF-A0A8D2GYA2-F1
#
_entry.id   AF-A0A8D2GYA2-F1
#
_cell.length_a   1.000
_cell.length_b   1.000
_cell.length_c   1.000
_cell.angle_alpha   90.00
_cell.angle_beta   90.00
_cell.angle_gamma   90.00
#
_symmetry.space_group_name_H-M   'P 1'
#
loop_
_entity.id
_entity.type
_entity.pdbx_description
1 polymer ?
#
loop_
_entity_poly.entity_id
_entity_poly.type
_entity_poly.pdbx_seq_one_letter_code
_entity_poly.pdbx_strand_id
1 'polypeptide(L)'
;MSDEVTYATLAFQDSSGARNNQDGNNLRKRGHPAPSPIWRQAAQGLLTLCLMLLIGLVTLGIMFLQMSNKINSDSETLNRLQKIIHHQQENLSQQLSNHRNLPMEEEFLKSQISNLLKRQGQIAIKLCRELIIHTSDHKCNPCPKTWQWYQESCYYFTINKEKTWSNSREDCIEKNSTLLKIDSLEEKNFLTSQPLPMISFFWLGLSWHPSDGNWLWEDGSVPSPYLFSNNELSQINGSKGCAYFQRGNIYVSRCSAEISWICEKTAKLVKIEDLY
;
A
#
# COMPACT_ATOMS: atom_id res chain seq x y z
N MET A 1 16.34 -83.88 58.56
CA MET A 1 17.64 -83.70 57.88
C MET A 1 17.52 -82.47 57.01
N SER A 2 17.88 -81.27 57.47
CA SER A 2 18.68 -80.87 58.64
C SER A 2 18.16 -79.48 59.06
N ASP A 3 17.68 -79.31 60.29
CA ASP A 3 18.41 -78.88 61.49
C ASP A 3 18.94 -77.43 61.34
N GLU A 4 18.27 -76.44 61.95
CA GLU A 4 18.55 -75.86 63.29
C GLU A 4 19.62 -74.74 63.12
N VAL A 5 19.61 -73.56 63.74
CA VAL A 5 19.22 -73.03 65.05
C VAL A 5 19.31 -71.48 64.91
N THR A 6 18.51 -70.57 65.47
CA THR A 6 18.71 -69.94 66.81
C THR A 6 17.93 -68.61 66.92
N TYR A 7 16.74 -68.73 67.49
CA TYR A 7 16.06 -67.94 68.54
C TYR A 7 15.76 -66.43 68.46
N ALA A 8 14.55 -66.19 68.97
CA ALA A 8 13.79 -64.97 69.17
C ALA A 8 14.24 -64.12 70.38
N THR A 9 13.65 -62.93 70.54
CA THR A 9 12.85 -62.59 71.74
C THR A 9 11.97 -61.36 71.46
N LEU A 10 10.65 -61.55 71.62
CA LEU A 10 9.63 -60.51 71.79
C LEU A 10 9.47 -60.24 73.30
N ALA A 11 9.28 -58.99 73.71
CA ALA A 11 8.63 -58.67 74.99
C ALA A 11 7.93 -57.31 74.93
N PHE A 12 6.73 -57.29 75.50
CA PHE A 12 5.74 -56.23 75.54
C PHE A 12 5.96 -55.26 76.74
N GLN A 13 5.29 -54.10 76.63
CA GLN A 13 4.69 -53.24 77.68
C GLN A 13 4.41 -53.98 79.02
N ASP A 14 4.46 -53.36 80.20
CA ASP A 14 3.78 -52.12 80.61
C ASP A 14 4.11 -51.80 82.09
N SER A 15 3.60 -50.64 82.58
CA SER A 15 3.15 -50.41 83.98
C SER A 15 4.24 -50.28 85.07
N SER A 16 4.17 -49.47 86.13
CA SER A 16 3.30 -48.42 86.69
C SER A 16 4.09 -47.85 87.89
N GLY A 17 3.97 -46.58 88.31
CA GLY A 17 3.04 -46.19 89.38
C GLY A 17 3.73 -45.91 90.73
N ALA A 18 3.14 -44.99 91.51
CA ALA A 18 3.42 -44.60 92.92
C ALA A 18 4.64 -43.67 93.15
N ARG A 19 4.53 -42.39 93.55
CA ARG A 19 3.73 -41.67 94.59
C ARG A 19 4.09 -42.07 96.03
N ASN A 20 4.88 -41.24 96.73
CA ASN A 20 4.50 -40.54 97.99
C ASN A 20 5.69 -39.89 98.74
N ASN A 21 5.51 -38.58 99.01
CA ASN A 21 5.77 -37.76 100.20
C ASN A 21 6.80 -38.11 101.31
N GLN A 22 7.51 -37.03 101.69
CA GLN A 22 7.66 -36.38 103.02
C GLN A 22 9.01 -36.39 103.78
N ASP A 23 9.54 -35.16 103.90
CA ASP A 23 10.16 -34.43 105.02
C ASP A 23 11.40 -34.92 105.82
N GLY A 24 12.34 -33.98 106.03
CA GLY A 24 13.41 -34.02 107.05
C GLY A 24 14.45 -32.87 106.96
N ASN A 25 14.51 -32.00 107.99
CA ASN A 25 15.25 -30.73 108.15
C ASN A 25 16.80 -30.77 108.36
N ASN A 26 17.54 -29.67 108.05
CA ASN A 26 18.34 -28.78 108.98
C ASN A 26 19.60 -28.01 108.45
N LEU A 27 19.58 -26.66 108.57
CA LEU A 27 20.54 -25.56 108.97
C LEU A 27 22.11 -25.41 108.68
N ARG A 28 22.47 -24.18 108.18
CA ARG A 28 23.59 -23.17 108.50
C ARG A 28 25.11 -23.43 108.15
N LYS A 29 26.05 -22.51 107.77
CA LYS A 29 26.21 -21.01 107.53
C LYS A 29 27.65 -20.58 107.00
N ARG A 30 27.81 -19.38 106.34
CA ARG A 30 28.97 -18.39 106.07
C ARG A 30 30.08 -18.69 105.00
N GLY A 31 30.75 -17.79 104.21
CA GLY A 31 30.67 -16.33 103.79
C GLY A 31 32.00 -15.70 103.18
N HIS A 32 31.91 -14.95 102.01
CA HIS A 32 32.69 -13.79 101.39
C HIS A 32 34.21 -13.83 100.94
N PRO A 33 34.81 -12.87 100.11
CA PRO A 33 34.37 -11.78 99.15
C PRO A 33 35.18 -11.61 97.76
N ALA A 34 35.04 -10.44 97.03
CA ALA A 34 35.20 -10.14 95.56
C ALA A 34 36.29 -9.07 95.07
N PRO A 35 36.48 -8.74 93.73
CA PRO A 35 37.59 -7.90 93.15
C PRO A 35 37.24 -6.49 92.55
N SER A 36 38.24 -5.74 91.99
CA SER A 36 38.37 -4.25 91.79
C SER A 36 37.94 -3.62 90.40
N PRO A 37 37.95 -2.27 90.17
CA PRO A 37 36.92 -1.52 89.39
C PRO A 37 37.17 -1.17 87.89
N ILE A 38 38.38 -1.24 87.32
CA ILE A 38 38.64 -0.77 85.93
C ILE A 38 38.08 -1.74 84.87
N TRP A 39 38.03 -3.03 85.19
CA TRP A 39 37.43 -4.07 84.33
C TRP A 39 35.92 -3.92 84.17
N ARG A 40 35.22 -3.32 85.15
CA ARG A 40 33.77 -3.10 85.07
C ARG A 40 33.39 -2.11 83.97
N GLN A 41 34.14 -1.02 83.79
CA GLN A 41 33.82 0.03 82.82
C GLN A 41 34.12 -0.41 81.38
N ALA A 42 35.26 -1.07 81.16
CA ALA A 42 35.60 -1.65 79.85
C ALA A 42 34.60 -2.76 79.45
N ALA A 43 34.23 -3.62 80.41
CA ALA A 43 33.21 -4.66 80.18
C ALA A 43 31.83 -4.06 79.87
N GLN A 44 31.45 -2.95 80.52
CA GLN A 44 30.19 -2.26 80.25
C GLN A 44 30.18 -1.63 78.84
N GLY A 45 31.28 -1.01 78.40
CA GLY A 45 31.43 -0.50 77.04
C GLY A 45 31.34 -1.60 75.98
N LEU A 46 32.07 -2.70 76.15
CA LEU A 46 32.02 -3.87 75.27
C LEU A 46 30.62 -4.48 75.20
N LEU A 47 29.92 -4.56 76.32
CA LEU A 47 28.55 -5.07 76.37
C LEU A 47 27.58 -4.17 75.60
N THR A 48 27.70 -2.84 75.73
CA THR A 48 26.88 -1.90 74.94
C THR A 48 27.19 -1.97 73.45
N LEU A 49 28.47 -2.07 73.08
CA LEU A 49 28.88 -2.24 71.68
C LEU A 49 28.33 -3.54 71.10
N CYS A 50 28.41 -4.63 71.87
CA CYS A 50 27.88 -5.94 71.47
C CYS A 50 26.35 -5.89 71.28
N LEU A 51 25.62 -5.22 72.17
CA LEU A 51 24.18 -5.01 72.03
C LEU A 51 23.84 -4.19 70.78
N MET A 52 24.58 -3.12 70.51
CA MET A 52 24.38 -2.31 69.29
C MET A 52 24.66 -3.11 68.02
N LEU A 53 25.70 -3.96 68.02
CA LEU A 53 26.01 -4.87 66.92
C LEU A 53 24.91 -5.92 66.72
N LEU A 54 24.38 -6.51 67.79
CA LEU A 54 23.29 -7.47 67.72
C LEU A 54 22.01 -6.85 67.13
N ILE A 55 21.66 -5.63 67.55
CA ILE A 55 20.52 -4.90 66.99
C ILE A 55 20.76 -4.59 65.51
N GLY A 56 21.98 -4.21 65.13
CA GLY A 56 22.39 -4.01 63.73
C GLY A 56 22.24 -5.28 62.88
N LEU A 57 22.64 -6.44 63.40
CA LEU A 57 22.49 -7.72 62.70
C LEU A 57 21.03 -8.15 62.56
N VAL A 58 20.22 -7.96 63.61
CA VAL A 58 18.78 -8.28 63.57
C VAL A 58 18.06 -7.38 62.56
N THR A 59 18.33 -6.07 62.57
CA THR A 59 17.74 -5.14 61.60
C THR A 59 18.16 -5.45 60.16
N LEU A 60 19.44 -5.77 59.93
CA LEU A 60 19.94 -6.20 58.63
C LEU A 60 19.28 -7.51 58.18
N GLY A 61 19.09 -8.48 59.08
CA GLY A 61 18.40 -9.73 58.81
C GLY A 61 16.93 -9.52 58.42
N ILE A 62 16.22 -8.65 59.14
CA ILE A 62 14.83 -8.29 58.80
C ILE A 62 14.77 -7.60 57.43
N MET A 63 15.67 -6.66 57.15
CA MET A 63 15.74 -6.01 55.83
C MET A 63 16.04 -7.00 54.70
N PHE A 64 16.94 -7.96 54.93
CA PHE A 64 17.26 -9.00 53.96
C PHE A 64 16.07 -9.92 53.68
N LEU A 65 15.34 -10.32 54.73
CA LEU A 65 14.11 -11.12 54.60
C LEU A 65 13.00 -10.34 53.88
N GLN A 66 12.82 -9.06 54.20
CA GLN A 66 11.87 -8.18 53.51
C GLN A 66 12.21 -8.04 52.02
N MET A 67 13.49 -7.83 51.69
CA MET A 67 13.95 -7.72 50.30
C MET A 67 13.78 -9.04 49.54
N SER A 68 14.11 -10.17 50.15
CA SER A 68 13.95 -11.49 49.54
C SER A 68 12.49 -11.82 49.23
N ASN A 69 11.58 -11.54 50.17
CA ASN A 69 10.14 -11.70 49.95
C ASN A 69 9.61 -10.77 48.86
N LYS A 70 10.08 -9.51 48.83
CA LYS A 70 9.70 -8.54 47.80
C LYS A 70 10.19 -8.96 46.41
N ILE A 71 11.42 -9.44 46.27
CA ILE A 71 11.97 -9.96 45.01
C ILE A 71 11.15 -11.17 44.52
N ASN A 72 10.76 -12.09 45.41
CA ASN A 72 9.91 -13.22 45.03
C ASN A 72 8.53 -12.77 44.53
N SER A 73 7.92 -11.81 45.24
CA SER A 73 6.65 -11.18 44.81
C SER A 73 6.80 -10.48 43.45
N ASP A 74 7.85 -9.70 43.26
CA ASP A 74 8.13 -8.96 42.03
C ASP A 74 8.39 -9.90 40.83
N SER A 75 9.04 -11.04 41.08
CA SER A 75 9.23 -12.11 40.10
C SER A 75 7.91 -12.73 39.65
N GLU A 76 6.98 -12.98 40.58
CA GLU A 76 5.64 -13.49 40.25
C GLU A 76 4.81 -12.48 39.45
N THR A 77 4.85 -11.20 39.81
CA THR A 77 4.18 -10.15 39.03
C THR A 77 4.79 -10.00 37.65
N LEU A 78 6.12 -10.04 37.51
CA LEU A 78 6.80 -9.98 36.21
C LEU A 78 6.36 -11.14 35.30
N ASN A 79 6.28 -12.35 35.84
CA ASN A 79 5.81 -13.53 35.10
C ASN A 79 4.35 -13.40 34.68
N ARG A 80 3.48 -12.83 35.53
CA ARG A 80 2.08 -12.54 35.17
C ARG A 80 1.98 -11.48 34.08
N LEU A 81 2.72 -10.38 34.20
CA LEU A 81 2.81 -9.32 33.21
C LEU A 81 3.30 -9.87 31.87
N GLN A 82 4.33 -10.72 31.87
CA GLN A 82 4.85 -11.34 30.65
C GLN A 82 3.83 -12.26 29.98
N LYS A 83 3.04 -13.01 30.75
CA LYS A 83 1.92 -13.80 30.21
C LYS A 83 0.85 -12.91 29.58
N ILE A 84 0.50 -11.79 30.22
CA ILE A 84 -0.48 -10.82 29.68
C ILE A 84 0.03 -10.23 28.37
N ILE A 85 1.29 -9.79 28.33
CA ILE A 85 1.92 -9.21 27.14
C ILE A 85 1.96 -10.24 26.00
N HIS A 86 2.37 -11.48 26.29
CA HIS A 86 2.40 -12.55 25.27
C HIS A 86 1.00 -12.84 24.72
N HIS A 87 0.01 -12.95 25.60
CA HIS A 87 -1.37 -13.18 25.20
C HIS A 87 -1.95 -12.00 24.40
N GLN A 88 -1.65 -10.76 24.78
CA GLN A 88 -2.02 -9.57 24.00
C GLN A 88 -1.35 -9.57 22.63
N GLN A 89 -0.07 -9.96 22.56
CA GLN A 89 0.68 -10.02 21.31
C GLN A 89 0.10 -11.07 20.36
N GLU A 90 -0.24 -12.26 20.87
CA GLU A 90 -0.91 -13.32 20.09
C GLU A 90 -2.28 -12.85 19.60
N ASN A 91 -3.11 -12.28 20.48
CA ASN A 91 -4.43 -11.75 20.10
C ASN A 91 -4.31 -10.65 19.03
N LEU A 92 -3.35 -9.73 19.19
CA LEU A 92 -3.11 -8.66 18.21
C LEU A 92 -2.61 -9.23 16.89
N SER A 93 -1.71 -10.22 16.92
CA SER A 93 -1.20 -10.89 15.71
C SER A 93 -2.31 -11.63 14.97
N GLN A 94 -3.24 -12.26 15.70
CA GLN A 94 -4.37 -12.98 15.14
C GLN A 94 -5.40 -11.99 14.56
N GLN A 95 -5.65 -10.86 15.22
CA GLN A 95 -6.46 -9.78 14.66
C GLN A 95 -5.85 -9.18 13.39
N LEU A 96 -4.54 -8.96 13.37
CA LEU A 96 -3.83 -8.45 12.20
C LEU A 96 -3.87 -9.46 11.04
N SER A 97 -3.73 -10.75 11.33
CA SER A 97 -3.88 -11.84 10.34
C SER A 97 -5.28 -11.86 9.72
N ASN A 98 -6.33 -11.70 10.53
CA ASN A 98 -7.70 -11.66 10.03
C ASN A 98 -7.95 -10.44 9.12
N HIS A 99 -7.33 -9.30 9.41
CA HIS A 99 -7.42 -8.10 8.57
C HIS A 99 -6.54 -8.14 7.31
N ARG A 100 -5.59 -9.08 7.22
CA ARG A 100 -4.66 -9.19 6.08
C ARG A 100 -5.33 -9.59 4.76
N ASN A 101 -6.51 -10.22 4.82
CA ASN A 101 -7.31 -10.60 3.65
C ASN A 101 -8.20 -9.47 3.11
N LEU A 102 -8.53 -8.49 3.96
CA LEU A 102 -9.36 -7.32 3.63
C LEU A 102 -8.79 -6.45 2.48
N PRO A 103 -7.48 -6.12 2.43
CA PRO A 103 -6.93 -5.33 1.32
C PRO A 103 -6.99 -6.08 -0.02
N MET A 104 -6.85 -7.40 -0.01
CA MET A 104 -6.98 -8.22 -1.22
C MET A 104 -8.43 -8.26 -1.73
N GLU A 105 -9.41 -8.33 -0.82
CA GLU A 105 -10.83 -8.27 -1.17
C GLU A 105 -11.24 -6.88 -1.68
N GLU A 106 -10.69 -5.81 -1.12
CA GLU A 106 -10.91 -4.43 -1.60
C GLU A 106 -10.34 -4.23 -3.01
N GLU A 107 -9.12 -4.69 -3.27
CA GLU A 107 -8.51 -4.64 -4.61
C GLU A 107 -9.30 -5.48 -5.62
N PHE A 108 -9.75 -6.68 -5.21
CA PHE A 108 -10.60 -7.51 -6.02
C PHE A 108 -11.93 -6.81 -6.35
N LEU A 109 -12.61 -6.24 -5.35
CA LEU A 109 -13.88 -5.55 -5.55
C LEU A 109 -13.71 -4.29 -6.41
N LYS A 110 -12.62 -3.53 -6.22
CA LYS A 110 -12.26 -2.40 -7.09
C LYS A 110 -12.04 -2.84 -8.53
N SER A 111 -11.34 -3.95 -8.73
CA SER A 111 -11.13 -4.54 -10.06
C SER A 111 -12.46 -4.95 -10.70
N GLN A 112 -13.35 -5.60 -9.95
CA GLN A 112 -14.67 -5.99 -10.44
C GLN A 112 -15.55 -4.79 -10.78
N ILE A 113 -15.58 -3.76 -9.92
CA ILE A 113 -16.31 -2.51 -10.19
C ILE A 113 -15.76 -1.83 -11.45
N SER A 114 -14.43 -1.73 -11.58
CA SER A 114 -13.79 -1.16 -12.78
C SER A 114 -14.17 -1.93 -14.05
N ASN A 115 -14.18 -3.26 -14.01
CA ASN A 115 -14.59 -4.11 -15.12
C ASN A 115 -16.07 -3.90 -15.49
N LEU A 116 -16.95 -3.78 -14.49
CA LEU A 116 -18.38 -3.51 -14.70
C LEU A 116 -18.59 -2.12 -15.32
N LEU A 117 -17.93 -1.09 -14.81
CA LEU A 117 -18.00 0.27 -15.36
C LEU A 117 -17.49 0.31 -16.81
N LYS A 118 -16.39 -0.39 -17.10
CA LYS A 118 -15.86 -0.52 -18.47
C LYS A 118 -16.87 -1.18 -19.41
N ARG A 119 -17.51 -2.27 -18.98
CA ARG A 119 -18.57 -2.94 -19.77
C ARG A 119 -19.77 -2.03 -20.01
N GLN A 120 -20.22 -1.30 -18.99
CA GLN A 120 -21.32 -0.34 -19.13
C GLN A 120 -20.97 0.76 -20.14
N GLY A 121 -19.76 1.33 -20.06
CA GLY A 121 -19.29 2.33 -21.03
C GLY A 121 -19.23 1.79 -22.46
N GLN A 122 -18.75 0.56 -22.65
CA GLN A 122 -18.72 -0.09 -23.97
C GLN A 122 -20.12 -0.30 -24.54
N ILE A 123 -21.08 -0.72 -23.71
CA ILE A 123 -22.48 -0.88 -24.13
C ILE A 123 -23.07 0.48 -24.50
N ALA A 124 -22.83 1.53 -23.70
CA ALA A 124 -23.31 2.88 -23.98
C ALA A 124 -22.76 3.43 -25.30
N ILE A 125 -21.46 3.26 -25.56
CA ILE A 125 -20.83 3.64 -26.83
C ILE A 125 -21.47 2.91 -27.99
N LYS A 126 -21.67 1.58 -27.87
CA LYS A 126 -22.28 0.78 -28.92
C LYS A 126 -23.72 1.22 -29.22
N LEU A 127 -24.53 1.42 -28.18
CA LEU A 127 -25.91 1.90 -28.33
C LEU A 127 -25.94 3.29 -28.96
N CYS A 128 -25.09 4.21 -28.50
CA CYS A 128 -25.03 5.54 -29.08
C CYS A 128 -24.66 5.52 -30.56
N ARG A 129 -23.71 4.67 -30.97
CA ARG A 129 -23.37 4.48 -32.39
C ARG A 129 -24.56 4.07 -33.23
N GLU A 130 -25.39 3.14 -32.75
CA GLU A 130 -26.63 2.75 -33.46
C GLU A 130 -27.63 3.90 -33.55
N LEU A 131 -27.78 4.70 -32.48
CA LEU A 131 -28.71 5.83 -32.45
C LEU A 131 -28.32 6.94 -33.43
N ILE A 132 -27.02 7.26 -33.53
CA ILE A 132 -26.54 8.34 -34.39
C ILE A 132 -26.60 8.02 -35.89
N ILE A 133 -26.73 6.73 -36.28
CA ILE A 133 -26.95 6.33 -37.67
C ILE A 133 -28.28 6.92 -38.18
N HIS A 134 -29.31 6.91 -37.33
CA HIS A 134 -30.63 7.43 -37.67
C HIS A 134 -30.82 8.90 -37.31
N THR A 135 -30.17 9.36 -36.23
CA THR A 135 -30.32 10.72 -35.69
C THR A 135 -28.95 11.31 -35.39
N SER A 136 -28.31 11.94 -36.37
CA SER A 136 -26.93 12.44 -36.24
C SER A 136 -26.70 13.45 -35.11
N ASP A 137 -27.75 14.14 -34.67
CA ASP A 137 -27.75 15.12 -33.57
C ASP A 137 -28.31 14.56 -32.26
N HIS A 138 -28.38 13.23 -32.13
CA HIS A 138 -28.76 12.57 -30.88
C HIS A 138 -27.89 13.07 -29.72
N LYS A 139 -28.50 13.27 -28.56
CA LYS A 139 -27.87 13.85 -27.36
C LYS A 139 -26.60 13.10 -26.93
N CYS A 140 -26.60 11.76 -27.08
CA CYS A 140 -25.45 10.92 -26.79
C CYS A 140 -24.22 11.15 -27.70
N ASN A 141 -24.39 11.80 -28.87
CA ASN A 141 -23.30 11.96 -29.84
C ASN A 141 -22.14 12.73 -29.19
N PRO A 142 -20.95 12.10 -29.06
CA PRO A 142 -19.83 12.73 -28.37
C PRO A 142 -19.15 13.80 -29.23
N CYS A 143 -19.50 13.90 -30.51
CA CYS A 143 -18.96 14.86 -31.45
C CYS A 143 -19.95 16.01 -31.74
N PRO A 144 -19.44 17.23 -32.02
CA PRO A 144 -20.31 18.32 -32.44
C PRO A 144 -21.05 18.00 -33.74
N LYS A 145 -22.16 18.70 -33.98
CA LYS A 145 -22.89 18.58 -35.24
C LYS A 145 -21.94 18.77 -36.43
N THR A 146 -22.10 17.96 -37.48
CA THR A 146 -21.25 17.89 -38.70
C THR A 146 -19.85 17.28 -38.53
N TRP A 147 -19.44 16.93 -37.31
CA TRP A 147 -18.21 16.18 -37.08
C TRP A 147 -18.50 14.68 -37.12
N GLN A 148 -17.58 13.93 -37.71
CA GLN A 148 -17.68 12.48 -37.76
C GLN A 148 -17.02 11.87 -36.53
N TRP A 149 -17.76 11.00 -35.84
CA TRP A 149 -17.23 10.25 -34.71
C TRP A 149 -16.55 8.95 -35.18
N TYR A 150 -15.29 8.77 -34.83
CA TYR A 150 -14.59 7.49 -34.99
C TYR A 150 -13.67 7.25 -33.81
N GLN A 151 -13.75 6.05 -33.22
CA GLN A 151 -13.02 5.68 -32.00
C GLN A 151 -13.17 6.74 -30.89
N GLU A 152 -12.06 7.36 -30.47
CA GLU A 152 -11.99 8.34 -29.39
C GLU A 152 -11.89 9.77 -29.90
N SER A 153 -12.05 9.98 -31.22
CA SER A 153 -11.85 11.26 -31.89
C SER A 153 -13.05 11.69 -32.73
N CYS A 154 -13.13 13.00 -32.95
CA CYS A 154 -14.08 13.67 -33.82
C CYS A 154 -13.32 14.33 -34.97
N TYR A 155 -13.79 14.10 -36.19
CA TYR A 155 -13.14 14.56 -37.41
C TYR A 155 -14.02 15.56 -38.17
N TYR A 156 -13.44 16.66 -38.61
CA TYR A 156 -14.11 17.65 -39.45
C TYR A 156 -13.40 17.75 -40.79
N PHE A 157 -14.07 17.28 -41.84
CA PHE A 157 -13.56 17.29 -43.21
C PHE A 157 -13.96 18.59 -43.90
N THR A 158 -13.00 19.47 -44.14
CA THR A 158 -13.22 20.66 -44.96
C THR A 158 -12.89 20.34 -46.41
N ILE A 159 -13.90 20.11 -47.25
CA ILE A 159 -13.73 19.60 -48.63
C ILE A 159 -13.90 20.71 -49.69
N ASN A 160 -14.66 21.76 -49.38
CA ASN A 160 -15.05 22.80 -50.36
C ASN A 160 -14.26 24.11 -50.20
N LYS A 161 -13.17 24.09 -49.43
CA LYS A 161 -12.31 25.25 -49.18
C LYS A 161 -10.88 24.77 -49.16
N GLU A 162 -10.00 25.59 -49.71
CA GLU A 162 -8.58 25.33 -49.72
C GLU A 162 -7.88 26.49 -49.01
N LYS A 163 -6.88 26.16 -48.20
CA LYS A 163 -6.09 27.11 -47.43
C LYS A 163 -4.63 26.63 -47.40
N THR A 164 -3.71 27.55 -47.11
CA THR A 164 -2.34 27.18 -46.77
C THR A 164 -2.32 26.33 -45.50
N TRP A 165 -1.27 25.55 -45.28
CA TRP A 165 -1.16 24.69 -44.10
C TRP A 165 -1.33 25.48 -42.79
N SER A 166 -0.72 26.68 -42.70
CA SER A 166 -0.84 27.57 -41.54
C SER A 166 -2.27 28.07 -41.33
N ASN A 167 -2.96 28.48 -42.40
CA ASN A 167 -4.32 29.00 -42.30
C ASN A 167 -5.35 27.88 -42.01
N SER A 168 -5.08 26.65 -42.46
CA SER A 168 -5.85 25.46 -42.12
C SER A 168 -5.68 25.09 -40.64
N ARG A 169 -4.45 25.19 -40.12
CA ARG A 169 -4.15 25.03 -38.70
C ARG A 169 -4.92 26.02 -37.84
N GLU A 170 -4.89 27.30 -38.21
CA GLU A 170 -5.64 28.35 -37.50
C GLU A 170 -7.16 28.05 -37.48
N ASP A 171 -7.71 27.56 -38.59
CA ASP A 171 -9.12 27.17 -38.67
C ASP A 171 -9.48 26.02 -37.71
N CYS A 172 -8.58 25.05 -37.54
CA CYS A 172 -8.75 23.99 -36.56
C CYS A 172 -8.64 24.52 -35.12
N ILE A 173 -7.72 25.45 -34.85
CA ILE A 173 -7.58 26.08 -33.53
C ILE A 173 -8.86 26.85 -33.15
N GLU A 174 -9.44 27.62 -34.08
CA GLU A 174 -10.72 28.30 -33.89
C GLU A 174 -11.87 27.34 -33.55
N LYS A 175 -11.76 26.07 -33.97
CA LYS A 175 -12.70 24.99 -33.68
C LYS A 175 -12.38 24.19 -32.41
N ASN A 176 -11.41 24.66 -31.62
CA ASN A 176 -10.85 23.96 -30.46
C ASN A 176 -10.40 22.53 -30.83
N SER A 177 -9.62 22.44 -31.90
CA SER A 177 -9.10 21.21 -32.50
C SER A 177 -7.69 21.44 -33.06
N THR A 178 -7.05 20.36 -33.49
CA THR A 178 -5.77 20.39 -34.22
C THR A 178 -6.01 19.98 -35.67
N LEU A 179 -5.02 20.18 -36.53
CA LEU A 179 -4.96 19.40 -37.76
C LEU A 179 -4.84 17.91 -37.41
N LEU A 180 -5.41 17.08 -38.27
CA LEU A 180 -5.43 15.63 -38.11
C LEU A 180 -4.03 15.07 -37.85
N LYS A 181 -3.91 14.31 -36.76
CA LYS A 181 -2.76 13.46 -36.47
C LYS A 181 -3.17 12.02 -36.78
N ILE A 182 -2.34 11.29 -37.53
CA ILE A 182 -2.62 9.86 -37.76
C ILE A 182 -1.79 9.07 -36.76
N ASP A 183 -2.44 8.51 -35.74
CA ASP A 183 -1.78 7.75 -34.66
C ASP A 183 -1.71 6.24 -34.97
N SER A 184 -2.59 5.73 -35.83
CA SER A 184 -2.73 4.30 -36.10
C SER A 184 -3.04 3.97 -37.57
N LEU A 185 -2.77 2.71 -37.97
CA LEU A 185 -3.16 2.22 -39.29
C LEU A 185 -4.68 2.07 -39.41
N GLU A 186 -5.37 1.76 -38.30
CA GLU A 186 -6.82 1.70 -38.20
C GLU A 186 -7.45 3.05 -38.54
N GLU A 187 -6.89 4.13 -37.99
CA GLU A 187 -7.30 5.49 -38.33
C GLU A 187 -7.00 5.84 -39.79
N LYS A 188 -5.81 5.51 -40.30
CA LYS A 188 -5.47 5.69 -41.72
C LYS A 188 -6.46 4.97 -42.65
N ASN A 189 -6.88 3.76 -42.27
CA ASN A 189 -7.89 2.97 -42.98
C ASN A 189 -9.29 3.62 -42.89
N PHE A 190 -9.68 4.12 -41.71
CA PHE A 190 -10.91 4.87 -41.54
C PHE A 190 -10.97 6.09 -42.47
N LEU A 191 -9.90 6.89 -42.53
CA LEU A 191 -9.81 8.05 -43.42
C LEU A 191 -9.92 7.65 -44.89
N THR A 192 -9.32 6.50 -45.26
CA THR A 192 -9.40 5.96 -46.62
C THR A 192 -10.80 5.48 -46.98
N SER A 193 -11.56 4.96 -46.00
CA SER A 193 -12.91 4.43 -46.19
C SER A 193 -13.98 5.52 -46.33
N GLN A 194 -13.64 6.79 -46.06
CA GLN A 194 -14.61 7.87 -46.16
C GLN A 194 -15.05 8.10 -47.61
N PRO A 195 -16.34 8.37 -47.86
CA PRO A 195 -16.89 8.60 -49.20
C PRO A 195 -16.53 10.01 -49.71
N LEU A 196 -15.24 10.33 -49.74
CA LEU A 196 -14.70 11.61 -50.16
C LEU A 196 -14.48 11.62 -51.68
N PRO A 197 -14.64 12.78 -52.35
CA PRO A 197 -14.37 12.89 -53.78
C PRO A 197 -12.96 12.40 -54.15
N MET A 198 -12.84 11.75 -55.31
CA MET A 198 -11.60 11.12 -55.80
C MET A 198 -10.37 12.05 -55.82
N ILE A 199 -10.59 13.35 -55.96
CA ILE A 199 -9.58 14.41 -56.09
C ILE A 199 -9.35 15.18 -54.79
N SER A 200 -9.86 14.69 -53.65
CA SER A 200 -9.69 15.39 -52.38
C SER A 200 -8.30 15.14 -51.79
N PHE A 201 -7.61 16.21 -51.47
CA PHE A 201 -6.33 16.22 -50.78
C PHE A 201 -6.52 16.93 -49.45
N PHE A 202 -5.98 16.41 -48.34
CA PHE A 202 -6.21 16.99 -47.03
C PHE A 202 -4.91 17.25 -46.30
N TRP A 203 -4.66 18.49 -45.87
CA TRP A 203 -3.58 18.78 -44.94
C TRP A 203 -3.70 17.94 -43.67
N LEU A 204 -2.55 17.44 -43.24
CA LEU A 204 -2.34 16.76 -41.96
C LEU A 204 -1.56 17.69 -41.02
N GLY A 205 -1.60 17.39 -39.73
CA GLY A 205 -0.81 18.09 -38.71
C GLY A 205 0.69 17.78 -38.75
N LEU A 206 1.20 17.20 -39.84
CA LEU A 206 2.59 16.77 -39.98
C LEU A 206 3.37 17.74 -40.88
N SER A 207 4.46 18.30 -40.36
CA SER A 207 5.30 19.24 -41.10
C SER A 207 6.79 19.08 -40.77
N TRP A 208 7.64 19.57 -41.68
CA TRP A 208 9.08 19.62 -41.46
C TRP A 208 9.46 20.80 -40.57
N HIS A 209 10.12 20.52 -39.45
CA HIS A 209 10.64 21.51 -38.52
C HIS A 209 12.14 21.79 -38.80
N PRO A 210 12.50 23.00 -39.30
CA PRO A 210 13.89 23.31 -39.63
C PRO A 210 14.84 23.36 -38.43
N SER A 211 14.34 23.76 -37.26
CA SER A 211 15.09 23.83 -35.99
C SER A 211 15.57 22.46 -35.54
N ASP A 212 14.68 21.48 -35.64
CA ASP A 212 14.90 20.12 -35.15
C ASP A 212 15.51 19.21 -36.21
N GLY A 213 15.46 19.64 -37.48
CA GLY A 213 15.90 18.85 -38.62
C GLY A 213 15.09 17.56 -38.78
N ASN A 214 13.79 17.60 -38.41
CA ASN A 214 12.93 16.41 -38.41
C ASN A 214 11.47 16.76 -38.76
N TRP A 215 10.69 15.73 -39.10
CA TRP A 215 9.25 15.81 -39.25
C TRP A 215 8.57 15.66 -37.90
N LEU A 216 7.63 16.55 -37.58
CA LEU A 216 6.89 16.55 -36.33
C LEU A 216 5.40 16.74 -36.58
N TRP A 217 4.60 16.06 -35.76
CA TRP A 217 3.19 16.36 -35.58
C TRP A 217 3.03 17.65 -34.76
N GLU A 218 1.83 18.23 -34.76
CA GLU A 218 1.56 19.49 -34.03
C GLU A 218 1.79 19.40 -32.50
N ASP A 219 1.73 18.20 -31.94
CA ASP A 219 2.02 17.92 -30.53
C ASP A 219 3.53 17.75 -30.24
N GLY A 220 4.38 17.92 -31.26
CA GLY A 220 5.84 17.76 -31.18
C GLY A 220 6.31 16.30 -31.22
N SER A 221 5.40 15.34 -31.42
CA SER A 221 5.76 13.92 -31.55
C SER A 221 6.35 13.62 -32.94
N VAL A 222 7.35 12.73 -32.98
CA VAL A 222 7.95 12.22 -34.22
C VAL A 222 7.00 11.18 -34.82
N PRO A 223 6.71 11.22 -36.14
CA PRO A 223 5.81 10.27 -36.76
C PRO A 223 6.42 8.87 -36.76
N SER A 224 5.63 7.86 -36.40
CA SER A 224 6.13 6.50 -36.35
C SER A 224 6.34 5.91 -37.76
N PRO A 225 7.48 5.26 -38.05
CA PRO A 225 7.76 4.69 -39.37
C PRO A 225 6.72 3.67 -39.85
N TYR A 226 6.03 2.96 -38.94
CA TYR A 226 5.03 1.94 -39.30
C TYR A 226 3.78 2.53 -39.99
N LEU A 227 3.54 3.84 -39.88
CA LEU A 227 2.41 4.52 -40.51
C LEU A 227 2.59 4.70 -42.02
N PHE A 228 3.82 4.54 -42.50
CA PHE A 228 4.22 4.84 -43.86
C PHE A 228 4.66 3.56 -44.58
N SER A 229 4.25 3.45 -45.84
CA SER A 229 4.86 2.54 -46.80
C SER A 229 6.28 2.99 -47.15
N ASN A 230 7.07 2.09 -47.72
CA ASN A 230 8.44 2.40 -48.16
C ASN A 230 8.51 3.60 -49.12
N ASN A 231 7.49 3.76 -49.97
CA ASN A 231 7.41 4.87 -50.93
C ASN A 231 7.04 6.20 -50.27
N GLU A 232 6.24 6.18 -49.19
CA GLU A 232 5.94 7.38 -48.41
C GLU A 232 7.17 7.81 -47.59
N LEU A 233 7.87 6.85 -46.97
CA LEU A 233 9.10 7.11 -46.23
C LEU A 233 10.19 7.73 -47.10
N SER A 234 10.40 7.24 -48.32
CA SER A 234 11.41 7.78 -49.22
C SER A 234 11.10 9.23 -49.61
N GLN A 235 9.83 9.57 -49.82
CA GLN A 235 9.39 10.94 -50.10
C GLN A 235 9.58 11.86 -48.89
N ILE A 236 9.12 11.44 -47.71
CA ILE A 236 9.21 12.23 -46.47
C ILE A 236 10.66 12.48 -46.09
N ASN A 237 11.52 11.47 -46.14
CA ASN A 237 12.94 11.61 -45.80
C ASN A 237 13.71 12.48 -46.82
N GLY A 238 13.28 12.50 -48.08
CA GLY A 238 13.91 13.29 -49.15
C GLY A 238 13.38 14.72 -49.30
N SER A 239 12.30 15.08 -48.59
CA SER A 239 11.57 16.33 -48.83
C SER A 239 11.40 17.16 -47.56
N LYS A 240 11.16 18.45 -47.75
CA LYS A 240 10.81 19.40 -46.70
C LYS A 240 9.52 20.11 -47.11
N GLY A 241 8.61 20.29 -46.16
CA GLY A 241 7.33 20.94 -46.43
C GLY A 241 6.28 20.51 -45.42
N CYS A 242 5.05 20.41 -45.90
CA CYS A 242 3.89 20.02 -45.12
C CYS A 242 3.25 18.78 -45.74
N ALA A 243 2.73 17.88 -44.90
CA ALA A 243 2.19 16.62 -45.36
C ALA A 243 0.69 16.72 -45.63
N TYR A 244 0.23 16.07 -46.69
CA TYR A 244 -1.19 15.92 -46.99
C TYR A 244 -1.55 14.46 -47.25
N PHE A 245 -2.79 14.10 -46.96
CA PHE A 245 -3.36 12.78 -47.18
C PHE A 245 -4.16 12.75 -48.47
N GLN A 246 -3.97 11.68 -49.25
CA GLN A 246 -4.75 11.37 -50.44
C GLN A 246 -4.86 9.85 -50.61
N ARG A 247 -6.10 9.34 -50.56
CA ARG A 247 -6.43 7.92 -50.83
C ARG A 247 -5.52 6.92 -50.11
N GLY A 248 -5.39 7.04 -48.79
CA GLY A 248 -4.60 6.11 -48.01
C GLY A 248 -3.09 6.32 -48.10
N ASN A 249 -2.63 7.39 -48.76
CA ASN A 249 -1.21 7.71 -48.88
C ASN A 249 -0.94 9.14 -48.37
N ILE A 250 0.23 9.33 -47.80
CA ILE A 250 0.74 10.58 -47.27
C ILE A 250 1.81 11.10 -48.21
N TYR A 251 1.65 12.34 -48.64
CA TYR A 251 2.52 13.03 -49.59
C TYR A 251 3.01 14.33 -48.99
N VAL A 252 4.02 14.93 -49.64
CA VAL A 252 4.59 16.21 -49.23
C VAL A 252 4.29 17.27 -50.28
N SER A 253 3.88 18.45 -49.83
CA SER A 253 3.74 19.64 -50.66
C SER A 253 4.36 20.85 -49.98
N ARG A 254 4.49 21.95 -50.73
CA ARG A 254 4.88 23.25 -50.18
C ARG A 254 3.78 23.72 -49.24
N CYS A 255 4.13 24.15 -48.03
CA CYS A 255 3.16 24.62 -47.03
C CYS A 255 2.32 25.82 -47.49
N SER A 256 2.78 26.55 -48.50
CA SER A 256 2.06 27.67 -49.15
C SER A 256 1.03 27.22 -50.19
N ALA A 257 0.96 25.93 -50.52
CA ALA A 257 -0.08 25.42 -51.41
C ALA A 257 -1.44 25.53 -50.72
N GLU A 258 -2.50 25.78 -51.50
CA GLU A 258 -3.86 25.77 -50.99
C GLU A 258 -4.42 24.37 -51.13
N ILE A 259 -4.75 23.73 -50.01
CA ILE A 259 -5.30 22.38 -49.96
C ILE A 259 -6.45 22.36 -48.93
N SER A 260 -7.42 21.49 -49.14
CA SER A 260 -8.42 21.14 -48.14
C SER A 260 -7.76 20.56 -46.87
N TRP A 261 -8.47 20.44 -45.76
CA TRP A 261 -7.86 19.96 -44.51
C TRP A 261 -8.84 19.20 -43.62
N ILE A 262 -8.29 18.42 -42.69
CA ILE A 262 -9.06 17.69 -41.69
C ILE A 262 -8.65 18.21 -40.32
N CYS A 263 -9.65 18.61 -39.52
CA CYS A 263 -9.44 18.91 -38.11
C CYS A 263 -9.82 17.70 -37.25
N GLU A 264 -9.13 17.55 -36.13
CA GLU A 264 -9.34 16.46 -35.18
C GLU A 264 -9.41 17.00 -33.74
N LYS A 265 -10.29 16.42 -32.93
CA LYS A 265 -10.30 16.61 -31.48
C LYS A 265 -10.86 15.39 -30.77
N THR A 266 -10.51 15.24 -29.49
CA THR A 266 -11.03 14.17 -28.65
C THR A 266 -12.56 14.23 -28.52
N ALA A 267 -13.19 13.08 -28.66
CA ALA A 267 -14.62 12.89 -28.45
C ALA A 267 -14.97 13.05 -26.96
N LYS A 268 -16.15 13.60 -26.66
CA LYS A 268 -16.65 13.66 -25.29
C LYS A 268 -16.95 12.25 -24.76
N LEU A 269 -16.96 12.09 -23.44
CA LEU A 269 -17.45 10.85 -22.84
C LEU A 269 -18.93 10.65 -23.15
N VAL A 270 -19.30 9.49 -23.69
CA VAL A 270 -20.70 9.08 -23.85
C VAL A 270 -21.30 8.79 -22.49
N LYS A 271 -22.33 9.54 -22.12
CA LYS A 271 -23.02 9.37 -20.83
C LYS A 271 -24.28 8.54 -21.02
N ILE A 272 -24.58 7.68 -20.04
CA ILE A 272 -25.73 6.77 -20.12
C ILE A 272 -27.04 7.56 -20.09
N GLU A 273 -27.09 8.63 -19.31
CA GLU A 273 -28.23 9.54 -19.25
C GLU A 273 -28.52 10.31 -20.54
N ASP A 274 -27.60 10.29 -21.50
CA ASP A 274 -27.78 10.93 -22.81
C ASP A 274 -28.28 9.96 -23.89
N LEU A 275 -28.47 8.67 -23.54
CA LEU A 275 -29.04 7.64 -24.42
C LEU A 275 -30.58 7.68 -24.53
N TYR A 276 -31.24 8.42 -23.64
CA TYR A 276 -32.70 8.50 -23.51
C TYR A 276 -33.23 9.91 -23.83
#